data_AF-A0AAP3UZY7-F1
#
_entry.id   AF-A0AAP3UZY7-F1
#
_cell.length_a   1.000
_cell.length_b   1.000
_cell.length_c   1.000
_cell.angle_alpha   90.00
_cell.angle_beta   90.00
_cell.angle_gamma   90.00
#
_symmetry.space_group_name_H-M   'P 1'
#
loop_
_entity.id
_entity.type
_entity.pdbx_description
1 polymer ?
#
loop_
_entity_poly.entity_id
_entity_poly.type
_entity_poly.pdbx_seq_one_letter_code
_entity_poly.pdbx_strand_id
1 'polypeptide(L)'
;MPKEAVSTMTLEPELRDAFLAEAEADHLPASQVVRKLMRDYVARRRGERAHDDFLARKVEAARASMRAGSFVPNEEVEAEFAARRARAKLASVPPRPRGLQT
;
A
#
# COMPACT_ATOMS: atom_id res chain seq x y z
N MET A 1 -15.71 28.88 -12.15
CA MET A 1 -15.14 27.97 -13.16
C MET A 1 -13.64 27.82 -12.85
N PRO A 2 -13.11 26.61 -12.63
CA PRO A 2 -11.69 26.44 -12.35
C PRO A 2 -10.89 26.88 -13.58
N LYS A 3 -9.98 27.85 -13.40
CA LYS A 3 -9.09 28.32 -14.47
C LYS A 3 -8.24 27.14 -14.95
N GLU A 4 -8.24 26.89 -16.26
CA GLU A 4 -7.28 25.97 -16.86
C GLU A 4 -5.86 26.53 -16.62
N ALA A 5 -5.08 25.80 -15.83
CA ALA A 5 -3.67 26.13 -15.64
C ALA A 5 -2.89 25.58 -16.84
N VAL A 6 -2.45 26.46 -17.72
CA VAL A 6 -1.53 26.12 -18.81
C VAL A 6 -0.12 26.15 -18.25
N SER A 7 0.62 25.05 -18.41
CA SER A 7 2.03 24.95 -18.02
C SER A 7 2.86 24.63 -19.25
N THR A 8 3.84 25.48 -19.53
CA THR A 8 4.84 25.26 -20.58
C THR A 8 6.08 24.65 -19.94
N MET A 9 6.53 23.51 -20.46
CA MET A 9 7.78 22.86 -20.04
C MET A 9 8.64 22.61 -21.27
N THR A 10 9.95 22.64 -21.08
CA THR A 10 10.91 22.31 -22.14
C THR A 10 11.14 20.80 -22.13
N LEU A 11 10.91 20.16 -23.27
CA LEU A 11 11.27 18.77 -23.51
C LEU A 11 12.39 18.72 -24.56
N GLU A 12 13.27 17.73 -24.42
CA GLU A 12 14.21 17.35 -25.47
C GLU A 12 13.42 16.96 -26.74
N PRO A 13 13.81 17.43 -27.93
CA PRO A 13 13.09 17.16 -29.17
C PRO A 13 12.85 15.66 -29.42
N GLU A 14 13.86 14.83 -29.18
CA GLU A 14 13.81 13.39 -29.37
C GLU A 14 12.78 12.74 -28.43
N LEU A 15 12.73 13.20 -27.17
CA LEU A 15 11.78 12.70 -26.19
C LEU A 15 10.34 13.13 -26.54
N ARG A 16 10.16 14.36 -27.02
CA ARG A 16 8.85 14.84 -27.49
C ARG A 16 8.33 13.99 -28.63
N ASP A 17 9.17 13.73 -29.62
CA ASP A 17 8.75 13.02 -30.83
C ASP A 17 8.43 11.55 -30.52
N ALA A 18 9.25 10.89 -29.68
CA ALA A 18 8.95 9.56 -29.16
C ALA A 18 7.63 9.53 -28.36
N PHE A 19 7.42 10.51 -27.47
CA PHE A 19 6.21 10.58 -26.66
C PHE A 19 4.95 10.78 -27.50
N LEU A 20 5.01 11.62 -28.54
CA LEU A 20 3.89 11.82 -29.46
C LEU A 20 3.59 10.55 -30.25
N ALA A 21 4.61 9.85 -30.76
CA ALA A 21 4.43 8.60 -31.49
C ALA A 21 3.74 7.51 -30.66
N GLU A 22 4.17 7.33 -29.40
CA GLU A 22 3.54 6.35 -28.49
C GLU A 22 2.11 6.77 -28.10
N ALA A 23 1.87 8.06 -27.83
CA ALA A 23 0.53 8.55 -27.55
C ALA A 23 -0.43 8.37 -28.74
N GLU A 24 0.06 8.58 -29.97
CA GLU A 24 -0.69 8.33 -31.19
C GLU A 24 -0.98 6.83 -31.40
N ALA A 25 -0.01 5.96 -31.12
CA ALA A 25 -0.17 4.51 -31.17
C ALA A 25 -1.25 4.01 -30.19
N ASP A 26 -1.32 4.63 -29.01
CA ASP A 26 -2.37 4.39 -28.01
C ASP A 26 -3.71 5.09 -28.35
N HIS A 27 -3.76 5.89 -29.43
CA HIS A 27 -4.89 6.76 -29.80
C HIS A 27 -5.33 7.70 -28.67
N LEU A 28 -4.39 8.09 -27.80
CA LEU A 28 -4.64 8.97 -26.68
C LEU A 28 -4.09 10.37 -26.97
N PRO A 29 -4.81 11.44 -26.63
CA PRO A 29 -4.25 12.78 -26.63
C PRO A 29 -3.02 12.84 -25.71
N ALA A 30 -1.90 13.33 -26.22
CA ALA A 30 -0.65 13.53 -25.47
C ALA A 30 -0.87 14.25 -24.12
N SER A 31 -1.76 15.26 -24.10
CA SER A 31 -2.12 16.00 -22.88
C SER A 31 -2.83 15.14 -21.84
N GLN A 32 -3.60 14.13 -22.24
CA GLN A 32 -4.25 13.18 -21.35
C GLN A 32 -3.21 12.24 -20.70
N VAL A 33 -2.25 11.77 -21.48
CA VAL A 33 -1.14 10.93 -21.00
C VAL A 33 -0.31 11.70 -19.97
N VAL A 34 0.08 12.96 -20.26
CA VAL A 34 0.80 13.82 -19.31
C VAL A 34 0.00 14.01 -18.01
N ARG A 35 -1.31 14.31 -18.10
CA ARG A 35 -2.15 14.47 -16.89
C ARG A 35 -2.21 13.20 -16.05
N LYS A 36 -2.24 12.02 -16.67
CA LYS A 36 -2.19 10.74 -15.96
C LYS A 36 -0.84 10.55 -15.27
N LEU A 37 0.26 10.72 -15.99
CA LEU A 37 1.63 10.61 -15.46
C LEU A 37 1.86 11.56 -14.27
N MET A 38 1.40 12.81 -14.36
CA MET A 38 1.51 13.78 -13.27
C MET A 38 0.71 13.35 -12.03
N ARG A 39 -0.52 12.84 -12.20
CA ARG A 39 -1.33 12.35 -11.08
C ARG A 39 -0.69 11.13 -10.42
N ASP A 40 -0.21 10.19 -11.21
CA ASP A 40 0.46 8.98 -10.74
C ASP A 40 1.75 9.34 -9.98
N TYR A 41 2.55 10.29 -10.49
CA TYR A 41 3.74 10.81 -9.82
C TYR A 41 3.41 11.45 -8.47
N VAL A 42 2.40 12.33 -8.41
CA VAL A 42 1.98 12.98 -7.16
C VAL A 42 1.45 11.96 -6.16
N ALA A 43 0.63 11.01 -6.60
CA ALA A 43 0.08 9.96 -5.75
C ALA A 43 1.20 9.09 -5.16
N ARG A 44 2.14 8.62 -6.00
CA ARG A 44 3.31 7.86 -5.56
C ARG A 44 4.14 8.64 -4.56
N ARG A 45 4.48 9.90 -4.86
CA ARG A 45 5.32 10.72 -3.97
C ARG A 45 4.63 11.04 -2.64
N ARG A 46 3.30 11.21 -2.64
CA ARG A 46 2.52 11.34 -1.40
C ARG A 46 2.48 10.04 -0.62
N GLY A 47 2.32 8.90 -1.30
CA GLY A 47 2.36 7.58 -0.68
C GLY A 47 3.71 7.28 -0.02
N GLU A 48 4.82 7.55 -0.72
CA GLU A 48 6.18 7.42 -0.17
C GLU A 48 6.35 8.30 1.08
N ARG A 49 6.01 9.59 1.02
CA ARG A 49 6.12 10.47 2.19
C ARG A 49 5.21 10.05 3.35
N ALA A 50 3.97 9.64 3.05
CA ALA A 50 3.04 9.17 4.08
C ALA A 50 3.53 7.87 4.72
N HIS A 51 4.15 6.99 3.94
CA HIS A 51 4.78 5.77 4.43
C HIS A 51 5.99 6.10 5.32
N ASP A 52 6.84 7.04 4.90
CA ASP A 52 8.01 7.46 5.68
C ASP A 52 7.57 8.12 7.02
N ASP A 53 6.56 8.99 6.98
CA ASP A 53 5.99 9.61 8.19
C ASP A 53 5.36 8.57 9.12
N PHE A 54 4.61 7.62 8.56
CA PHE A 54 4.04 6.52 9.31
C PHE A 54 5.12 5.65 9.95
N LEU A 55 6.16 5.30 9.19
CA LEU A 55 7.27 4.48 9.65
C LEU A 55 8.02 5.20 10.78
N ALA A 56 8.31 6.49 10.62
CA ALA A 56 8.95 7.30 11.65
C ALA A 56 8.13 7.32 12.95
N ARG A 57 6.81 7.57 12.85
CA ARG A 57 5.91 7.55 14.02
C ARG A 57 5.85 6.19 14.69
N LYS A 58 5.77 5.11 13.91
CA LYS A 58 5.74 3.73 14.42
C LYS A 58 7.03 3.38 15.16
N VAL A 59 8.18 3.75 14.60
CA VAL A 59 9.49 3.51 15.20
C VAL A 59 9.63 4.29 16.51
N GLU A 60 9.25 5.56 16.54
CA GLU A 60 9.31 6.36 17.77
C GLU A 60 8.37 5.83 18.85
N ALA A 61 7.15 5.40 18.49
CA ALA A 61 6.24 4.74 19.43
C ALA A 61 6.84 3.46 20.01
N ALA A 62 7.41 2.59 19.16
CA ALA A 62 8.05 1.35 19.61
C ALA A 62 9.26 1.63 20.52
N ARG A 63 10.10 2.61 20.18
CA ARG A 63 11.22 3.04 21.02
C ARG A 63 10.76 3.59 22.37
N ALA A 64 9.68 4.37 22.39
CA ALA A 64 9.09 4.87 23.63
C ALA A 64 8.54 3.73 24.50
N SER A 65 7.84 2.75 23.92
CA SER A 65 7.37 1.55 24.63
C SER A 65 8.51 0.74 25.23
N MET A 66 9.59 0.52 24.47
CA MET A 66 10.78 -0.17 24.98
C MET A 66 11.42 0.57 26.16
N ARG A 67 11.58 1.89 26.06
CA ARG A 67 12.11 2.72 27.16
C ARG A 67 11.20 2.71 28.39
N ALA A 68 9.89 2.59 28.19
CA ALA A 68 8.90 2.50 29.26
C ALA A 68 8.77 1.07 29.85
N GLY A 69 9.55 0.09 29.36
CA GLY A 69 9.43 -1.31 29.77
C GLY A 69 8.13 -1.98 29.31
N SER A 70 7.41 -1.36 28.38
CA SER A 70 6.16 -1.87 27.81
C SER A 70 6.46 -2.77 26.62
N PHE A 71 6.95 -3.98 26.91
CA PHE A 71 7.20 -5.02 25.92
C PHE A 71 6.75 -6.38 26.45
N VAL A 72 6.48 -7.30 25.52
CA VAL A 72 6.13 -8.69 25.83
C VAL A 72 7.27 -9.59 25.36
N PRO A 73 7.76 -10.53 26.19
CA PRO A 73 8.76 -11.50 25.77
C PRO A 73 8.28 -12.35 24.58
N ASN A 74 9.22 -12.72 23.71
CA ASN A 74 8.90 -13.50 22.51
C ASN A 74 8.18 -14.82 22.83
N GLU A 75 8.57 -15.48 23.92
CA GLU A 75 7.98 -16.76 24.34
C GLU A 75 6.48 -16.63 24.69
N GLU A 76 6.09 -15.54 25.36
CA GLU A 76 4.69 -15.25 25.69
C GLU A 76 3.88 -14.97 24.42
N VAL A 77 4.45 -14.22 23.47
CA VAL A 77 3.83 -13.96 22.16
C VAL A 77 3.62 -15.27 21.41
N GLU A 78 4.63 -16.13 21.32
CA GLU A 78 4.52 -17.41 20.62
C GLU A 78 3.46 -18.33 21.25
N ALA A 79 3.40 -18.39 22.58
CA ALA A 79 2.40 -19.16 23.29
C ALA A 79 0.97 -18.67 22.98
N GLU A 80 0.75 -17.35 23.01
CA GLU A 80 -0.55 -16.76 22.71
C GLU A 80 -0.98 -17.05 21.26
N PHE A 81 -0.08 -16.82 20.29
CA PHE A 81 -0.39 -17.06 18.90
C PHE A 81 -0.54 -18.55 18.57
N ALA A 82 0.19 -19.44 19.23
CA ALA A 82 -0.05 -20.88 19.14
C ALA A 82 -1.47 -21.26 19.60
N ALA A 83 -1.92 -20.72 20.73
CA ALA A 83 -3.27 -20.93 21.22
C ALA A 83 -4.34 -20.38 20.27
N ARG A 84 -4.14 -19.16 19.72
CA ARG A 84 -5.05 -18.57 18.72
C ARG A 84 -5.16 -19.44 17.46
N ARG A 85 -4.03 -19.94 16.94
CA ARG A 85 -4.01 -20.85 15.77
C ARG A 85 -4.72 -22.17 16.06
N ALA A 86 -4.54 -22.75 17.24
CA ALA A 86 -5.24 -23.97 17.63
C ALA A 86 -6.76 -23.78 17.68
N ARG A 87 -7.24 -22.66 18.24
CA ARG A 87 -8.67 -22.30 18.27
C ARG A 87 -9.25 -22.12 16.88
N ALA A 88 -8.54 -21.42 15.99
CA ALA A 88 -8.97 -21.22 14.61
C ALA A 88 -9.10 -22.57 13.86
N LYS A 89 -8.13 -23.48 14.05
CA LYS A 89 -8.18 -24.84 13.50
C LYS A 89 -9.37 -25.64 14.04
N LEU A 90 -9.64 -25.56 15.35
CA LEU A 90 -10.76 -26.26 15.96
C LEU A 90 -12.12 -25.73 15.46
N ALA A 91 -12.23 -24.41 15.27
CA ALA A 91 -13.44 -23.77 14.74
C ALA A 91 -13.68 -24.07 13.25
N SER A 92 -12.64 -24.43 12.50
CA SER A 92 -12.76 -24.84 11.09
C SER A 92 -13.14 -26.31 10.88
N VAL A 93 -13.20 -27.14 11.93
CA VAL A 93 -13.61 -28.56 11.83
C VAL A 93 -15.15 -28.65 11.88
N PRO A 94 -15.83 -29.13 10.82
CA PRO A 94 -17.29 -29.29 10.84
C PRO A 94 -17.71 -30.34 11.88
N PRO A 95 -18.89 -30.19 12.52
CA PRO A 95 -19.34 -31.12 13.55
C PRO A 95 -19.49 -32.53 12.97
N ARG A 96 -18.91 -33.54 13.64
CA ARG A 96 -19.13 -34.95 13.29
C ARG A 96 -20.64 -35.24 13.33
N PRO A 97 -21.22 -35.87 12.29
CA PRO A 97 -22.63 -36.21 12.32
C PRO A 97 -22.90 -37.16 13.50
N ARG A 98 -23.81 -36.76 14.40
CA ARG A 98 -24.29 -37.62 15.49
C ARG A 98 -25.15 -38.71 14.88
N GLY A 99 -24.66 -39.95 14.99
CA GLY A 99 -25.47 -41.15 15.13
C GLY A 99 -26.23 -41.64 13.89
N LEU A 100 -25.91 -42.86 13.48
CA LEU A 100 -26.91 -43.87 13.14
C LEU A 100 -26.55 -45.12 13.95
N GLN A 101 -27.08 -45.17 15.17
CA GLN A 101 -27.42 -46.46 15.80
C GLN A 101 -28.91 -46.64 15.54
N THR A 102 -29.26 -47.55 14.64
CA THR A 102 -30.44 -48.41 14.64
C THR A 102 -30.30 -49.41 13.50
#